data_AF-A0AB38F858-F1
#
_entry.id   AF-A0AB38F858-F1
#
_cell.length_a   1.000
_cell.length_b   1.000
_cell.length_c   1.000
_cell.angle_alpha   90.00
_cell.angle_beta   90.00
_cell.angle_gamma   90.00
#
_symmetry.space_group_name_H-M   'P 1'
#
loop_
_entity.id
_entity.type
_entity.pdbx_description
1 polymer ?
#
loop_
_entity_poly.entity_id
_entity_poly.type
_entity_poly.pdbx_seq_one_letter_code
_entity_poly.pdbx_strand_id
1 'polypeptide(L)'
;MSSDHTSSAPRRTLRLRRESWGFVIGSFLFGLAATRMYGQAVGPEIDNITYFVGSLFFTTAGFIQLRLSGRPVPGEESATVERYDWWAALIQFVGTLLFNVSTGVVLIQSLTVEQDRVWGWRPDLFGSTAFLVASGLAVVATTETDKLWDPHARNWRSTWLNMIGSVAFGVSAVGAYIVPGTDALKNPTIADLGTFVGAVCFLVAALLMRPPHPRYSPNQARTRS
;
A
#
# COMPACT_ATOMS: atom_id res chain seq x y z
N MET A 1 -28.55 -39.84 -32.43
CA MET A 1 -27.89 -38.62 -32.93
C MET A 1 -27.99 -37.58 -31.83
N SER A 2 -26.82 -37.09 -31.42
CA SER A 2 -26.42 -36.12 -30.38
C SER A 2 -27.44 -35.08 -29.89
N SER A 3 -27.37 -34.77 -28.59
CA SER A 3 -26.94 -33.42 -28.14
C SER A 3 -26.67 -33.39 -26.63
N ASP A 4 -25.38 -33.49 -26.29
CA ASP A 4 -24.82 -33.27 -24.96
C ASP A 4 -24.79 -31.76 -24.67
N HIS A 5 -25.64 -31.28 -23.75
CA HIS A 5 -25.59 -29.90 -23.26
C HIS A 5 -24.50 -29.76 -22.20
N THR A 6 -23.26 -29.56 -22.64
CA THR A 6 -22.19 -29.10 -21.75
C THR A 6 -22.44 -27.64 -21.36
N SER A 7 -23.09 -27.45 -20.21
CA SER A 7 -23.20 -26.15 -19.55
C SER A 7 -21.79 -25.68 -19.16
N SER A 8 -21.19 -24.86 -20.00
CA SER A 8 -19.93 -24.19 -19.70
C SER A 8 -20.23 -23.10 -18.65
N ALA A 9 -20.01 -23.44 -17.38
CA ALA A 9 -20.02 -22.45 -16.31
C ALA A 9 -19.07 -21.30 -16.70
N PRO A 10 -19.52 -20.02 -16.67
CA PRO A 10 -18.66 -18.92 -17.04
C PRO A 10 -17.46 -18.93 -16.08
N ARG A 11 -16.25 -19.09 -16.63
CA ARG A 11 -14.99 -18.83 -15.89
C ARG A 11 -15.11 -17.40 -15.37
N ARG A 12 -15.42 -17.23 -14.08
CA ARG A 12 -15.25 -15.96 -13.38
C ARG A 12 -13.77 -15.65 -13.45
N THR A 13 -13.38 -14.87 -14.45
CA THR A 13 -12.12 -14.16 -14.42
C THR A 13 -12.20 -13.25 -13.21
N LEU A 14 -11.51 -13.63 -12.13
CA LEU A 14 -11.33 -12.79 -10.95
C LEU A 14 -10.51 -11.57 -11.38
N ARG A 15 -11.19 -10.57 -11.96
CA ARG A 15 -10.56 -9.29 -12.26
C ARG A 15 -10.25 -8.61 -10.93
N LEU A 16 -8.96 -8.41 -10.65
CA LEU A 16 -8.52 -7.57 -9.54
C LEU A 16 -9.08 -6.15 -9.70
N ARG A 17 -9.28 -5.45 -8.57
CA ARG A 17 -9.66 -4.02 -8.60
C ARG A 17 -8.54 -3.21 -9.25
N ARG A 18 -8.86 -2.04 -9.81
CA ARG A 18 -7.89 -1.25 -10.58
C ARG A 18 -6.71 -0.80 -9.73
N GLU A 19 -6.98 -0.37 -8.50
CA GLU A 19 -5.99 0.00 -7.49
C GLU A 19 -5.10 -1.19 -7.07
N SER A 20 -5.66 -2.41 -7.03
CA SER A 20 -4.95 -3.60 -6.55
C SER A 20 -3.74 -3.92 -7.43
N TRP A 21 -3.79 -3.63 -8.73
CA TRP A 21 -2.65 -3.81 -9.63
C TRP A 21 -1.46 -2.93 -9.26
N GLY A 22 -1.72 -1.66 -8.92
CA GLY A 22 -0.65 -0.77 -8.48
C GLY A 22 -0.05 -1.22 -7.15
N PHE A 23 -0.88 -1.68 -6.20
CA PHE A 23 -0.38 -2.25 -4.96
C PHE A 23 0.45 -3.53 -5.18
N VAL A 24 0.04 -4.42 -6.10
CA VAL A 24 0.78 -5.64 -6.45
C VAL A 24 2.15 -5.30 -7.03
N ILE A 25 2.21 -4.42 -8.04
CA ILE A 25 3.46 -4.06 -8.70
C ILE A 25 4.37 -3.31 -7.72
N GLY A 26 3.84 -2.33 -6.99
CA GLY A 26 4.59 -1.59 -5.99
C GLY A 26 5.20 -2.48 -4.91
N SER A 27 4.39 -3.40 -4.36
CA SER A 27 4.85 -4.35 -3.34
C SER A 27 5.91 -5.30 -3.89
N PHE A 28 5.76 -5.79 -5.12
CA PHE A 28 6.75 -6.65 -5.74
C PHE A 28 8.11 -5.95 -5.91
N LEU A 29 8.10 -4.70 -6.40
CA LEU A 29 9.34 -3.93 -6.59
C LEU A 29 10.04 -3.64 -5.26
N PHE A 30 9.29 -3.24 -4.22
CA PHE A 30 9.85 -3.06 -2.87
C PHE A 30 10.42 -4.36 -2.29
N GLY A 31 9.71 -5.48 -2.47
CA GLY A 31 10.18 -6.79 -2.01
C GLY A 31 11.45 -7.23 -2.75
N LEU A 32 11.53 -6.98 -4.06
CA LEU A 32 12.70 -7.30 -4.86
C LEU A 32 13.92 -6.47 -4.43
N ALA A 33 13.76 -5.16 -4.31
CA ALA A 33 14.81 -4.22 -3.90
C ALA A 33 15.28 -4.46 -2.45
N ALA A 34 14.41 -4.98 -1.58
CA ALA A 34 14.80 -5.38 -0.22
C ALA A 34 15.68 -6.63 -0.16
N THR A 35 15.86 -7.35 -1.28
CA THR A 35 16.74 -8.53 -1.29
C THR A 35 18.19 -8.15 -1.54
N ARG A 36 19.07 -8.62 -0.66
CA ARG A 36 20.52 -8.40 -0.79
C ARG A 36 21.08 -8.91 -2.13
N MET A 37 20.53 -10.00 -2.66
CA MET A 37 20.94 -10.57 -3.95
C MET A 37 20.67 -9.61 -5.11
N TYR A 38 19.50 -8.96 -5.11
CA TYR A 38 19.15 -8.00 -6.16
C TYR A 38 20.04 -6.76 -6.08
N GLY A 39 20.16 -6.13 -4.91
CA GLY A 39 20.98 -4.93 -4.72
C GLY A 39 22.46 -5.16 -5.08
N GLN A 40 23.02 -6.34 -4.77
CA GLN A 40 24.39 -6.70 -5.18
C GLN A 40 24.54 -6.89 -6.69
N ALA A 41 23.50 -7.36 -7.38
CA ALA A 41 23.54 -7.61 -8.82
C ALA A 41 23.38 -6.34 -9.65
N VAL A 42 22.55 -5.39 -9.20
CA VAL A 42 22.21 -4.19 -9.98
C VAL A 42 22.92 -2.91 -9.54
N GLY A 43 23.50 -2.92 -8.34
CA GLY A 43 24.14 -1.75 -7.74
C GLY A 43 23.15 -0.75 -7.12
N PRO A 44 23.65 0.21 -6.31
CA PRO A 44 22.81 1.08 -5.49
C PRO A 44 21.89 2.00 -6.29
N GLU A 45 22.32 2.46 -7.47
CA GLU A 45 21.53 3.34 -8.32
C GLU A 45 20.26 2.67 -8.83
N ILE A 46 20.39 1.48 -9.43
CA ILE A 46 19.25 0.71 -9.97
C ILE A 46 18.34 0.20 -8.84
N ASP A 47 18.92 -0.15 -7.70
CA ASP A 47 18.16 -0.52 -6.51
C ASP A 47 17.26 0.64 -6.01
N ASN A 48 17.83 1.85 -5.93
CA ASN A 48 17.09 3.06 -5.58
C ASN A 48 16.01 3.42 -6.61
N ILE A 49 16.29 3.26 -7.91
CA ILE A 49 15.29 3.43 -8.97
C ILE A 49 14.13 2.45 -8.77
N THR A 50 14.42 1.20 -8.40
CA THR A 50 13.41 0.17 -8.18
C THR A 50 12.47 0.53 -7.03
N TYR A 51 13.02 1.02 -5.91
CA TYR A 51 12.22 1.58 -4.81
C TYR A 51 11.39 2.79 -5.25
N PHE A 52 11.97 3.72 -6.00
CA PHE A 52 11.27 4.92 -6.46
C PHE A 52 10.10 4.56 -7.39
N VAL A 53 10.32 3.71 -8.39
CA VAL A 53 9.27 3.23 -9.30
C VAL A 53 8.18 2.49 -8.52
N GLY A 54 8.55 1.61 -7.58
CA GLY A 54 7.59 0.96 -6.70
C GLY A 54 6.70 1.95 -5.94
N SER A 55 7.28 3.05 -5.46
CA SER A 55 6.55 4.05 -4.68
C SER A 55 5.54 4.85 -5.53
N LEU A 56 5.82 5.05 -6.83
CA LEU A 56 4.89 5.65 -7.79
C LEU A 56 3.67 4.76 -8.01
N PHE A 57 3.87 3.44 -8.09
CA PHE A 57 2.76 2.48 -8.19
C PHE A 57 1.88 2.48 -6.93
N PHE A 58 2.48 2.51 -5.74
CA PHE A 58 1.74 2.67 -4.48
C PHE A 58 0.94 3.97 -4.44
N THR A 59 1.54 5.08 -4.87
CA THR A 59 0.89 6.40 -4.89
C THR A 59 -0.29 6.43 -5.86
N THR A 60 -0.10 5.87 -7.06
CA THR A 60 -1.15 5.75 -8.07
C THR A 60 -2.29 4.87 -7.56
N ALA A 61 -1.97 3.74 -6.92
CA ALA A 61 -2.96 2.85 -6.32
C ALA A 61 -3.75 3.54 -5.21
N GLY A 62 -3.07 4.24 -4.30
CA GLY A 62 -3.68 5.02 -3.23
C GLY A 62 -4.62 6.10 -3.77
N PHE A 63 -4.22 6.81 -4.83
CA PHE A 63 -5.06 7.80 -5.49
C PHE A 63 -6.30 7.17 -6.13
N ILE A 64 -6.14 6.06 -6.86
CA ILE A 64 -7.26 5.32 -7.45
C ILE A 64 -8.23 4.89 -6.34
N GLN A 65 -7.74 4.29 -5.26
CA GLN A 65 -8.54 3.85 -4.12
C GLN A 65 -9.31 5.00 -3.46
N LEU A 66 -8.68 6.17 -3.30
CA LEU A 66 -9.26 7.33 -2.65
C LEU A 66 -10.29 8.05 -3.53
N ARG A 67 -10.05 8.19 -4.84
CA ARG A 67 -10.82 9.08 -5.72
C ARG A 67 -11.51 8.41 -6.90
N LEU A 68 -10.95 7.34 -7.44
CA LEU A 68 -11.41 6.74 -8.70
C LEU A 68 -12.18 5.42 -8.52
N SER A 69 -12.15 4.83 -7.32
CA SER A 69 -12.93 3.63 -6.98
C SER A 69 -14.40 3.93 -6.62
N GLY A 70 -14.86 5.19 -6.74
CA GLY A 70 -16.23 5.59 -6.41
C GLY A 70 -16.52 5.73 -4.90
N ARG A 71 -15.46 5.81 -4.08
CA ARG A 71 -15.55 6.00 -2.64
C ARG A 71 -16.20 7.36 -2.32
N PRO A 72 -17.35 7.40 -1.61
CA PRO A 72 -18.00 8.66 -1.28
C PRO A 72 -17.16 9.48 -0.29
N VAL A 73 -17.15 10.80 -0.44
CA VAL A 73 -16.57 11.72 0.56
C VAL A 73 -17.55 11.80 1.73
N PRO A 74 -17.11 11.57 2.99
CA PRO A 74 -18.01 11.54 4.13
C PRO A 74 -18.66 12.91 4.38
N GLY A 75 -19.96 12.91 4.65
CA GLY A 75 -20.75 14.07 5.04
C GLY A 75 -21.42 13.90 6.41
N GLU A 76 -22.37 14.78 6.73
CA GLU A 76 -23.09 14.76 8.01
C GLU A 76 -23.87 13.46 8.22
N GLU A 77 -24.46 12.90 7.16
CA GLU A 77 -25.25 11.67 7.19
C GLU A 77 -24.41 10.38 7.11
N SER A 78 -23.10 10.49 6.84
CA SER A 78 -22.25 9.31 6.70
C SER A 78 -22.04 8.60 8.04
N ALA A 79 -22.16 7.28 8.03
CA ALA A 79 -21.91 6.46 9.20
C ALA A 79 -20.45 6.61 9.66
N THR A 80 -20.20 6.47 10.96
CA THR A 80 -18.86 6.57 11.55
C THR A 80 -17.83 5.67 10.85
N VAL A 81 -18.26 4.47 10.44
CA VAL A 81 -17.42 3.49 9.74
C VAL A 81 -17.03 3.95 8.33
N GLU A 82 -17.91 4.63 7.60
CA GLU A 82 -17.60 5.22 6.29
C GLU A 82 -16.59 6.37 6.43
N ARG A 83 -16.72 7.19 7.48
CA ARG A 83 -15.75 8.24 7.81
C ARG A 83 -14.36 7.65 8.08
N TYR A 84 -14.28 6.62 8.93
CA TYR A 84 -13.01 5.93 9.20
C TYR A 84 -12.44 5.27 7.96
N ASP A 85 -13.27 4.68 7.10
CA ASP A 85 -12.79 4.11 5.85
C ASP A 85 -12.17 5.19 4.96
N TRP A 86 -12.86 6.30 4.74
CA TRP A 86 -12.34 7.39 3.92
C TRP A 86 -11.04 7.99 4.47
N TRP A 87 -10.99 8.30 5.77
CA TRP A 87 -9.78 8.81 6.42
C TRP A 87 -8.63 7.82 6.34
N ALA A 88 -8.89 6.52 6.49
CA ALA A 88 -7.86 5.50 6.31
C ALA A 88 -7.28 5.54 4.88
N ALA A 89 -8.11 5.65 3.83
CA ALA A 89 -7.59 5.78 2.46
C ALA A 89 -6.86 7.10 2.21
N LEU A 90 -7.31 8.21 2.80
CA LEU A 90 -6.63 9.49 2.67
C LEU A 90 -5.25 9.44 3.33
N ILE A 91 -5.17 8.99 4.58
CA ILE A 91 -3.91 8.89 5.33
C ILE A 91 -2.97 7.90 4.63
N GLN A 92 -3.50 6.78 4.13
CA GLN A 92 -2.73 5.84 3.31
C GLN A 92 -2.12 6.53 2.08
N PHE A 93 -2.93 7.28 1.33
CA PHE A 93 -2.46 8.02 0.15
C PHE A 93 -1.39 9.06 0.51
N VAL A 94 -1.59 9.83 1.59
CA VAL A 94 -0.56 10.75 2.11
C VAL A 94 0.72 9.99 2.48
N GLY A 95 0.59 8.83 3.13
CA GLY A 95 1.73 7.96 3.43
C GLY A 95 2.50 7.54 2.16
N THR A 96 1.80 7.20 1.08
CA THR A 96 2.46 6.85 -0.20
C THR A 96 3.20 8.04 -0.83
N LEU A 97 2.68 9.26 -0.71
CA LEU A 97 3.37 10.47 -1.16
C LEU A 97 4.65 10.71 -0.37
N LEU A 98 4.61 10.52 0.96
CA LEU A 98 5.79 10.65 1.82
C LEU A 98 6.85 9.61 1.46
N PHE A 99 6.46 8.36 1.19
CA PHE A 99 7.38 7.34 0.66
C PHE A 99 7.98 7.78 -0.68
N ASN A 100 7.19 8.38 -1.58
CA ASN A 100 7.66 8.89 -2.87
C ASN A 100 8.76 9.95 -2.71
N VAL A 101 8.54 10.90 -1.79
CA VAL A 101 9.55 11.92 -1.45
C VAL A 101 10.80 11.25 -0.87
N SER A 102 10.63 10.26 0.02
CA SER A 102 11.74 9.55 0.66
C SER A 102 12.63 8.83 -0.37
N THR A 103 12.02 8.03 -1.24
CA THR A 103 12.73 7.28 -2.29
C THR A 103 13.30 8.21 -3.34
N GLY A 104 12.63 9.32 -3.65
CA GLY A 104 13.12 10.35 -4.57
C GLY A 104 14.36 11.07 -4.06
N VAL A 105 14.37 11.47 -2.78
CA VAL A 105 15.55 12.09 -2.15
C VAL A 105 16.74 11.13 -2.17
N VAL A 106 16.53 9.87 -1.80
CA VAL A 106 17.58 8.84 -1.80
C VAL A 106 18.11 8.59 -3.21
N LEU A 107 17.23 8.55 -4.21
CA LEU A 107 17.62 8.40 -5.61
C LEU A 107 18.46 9.60 -6.08
N ILE A 108 18.03 10.83 -5.84
CA ILE A 108 18.78 12.04 -6.20
C ILE A 108 20.16 12.02 -5.54
N GLN A 109 20.24 11.71 -4.24
CA GLN A 109 21.49 11.61 -3.51
C GLN A 109 22.43 10.53 -4.07
N SER A 110 21.89 9.42 -4.56
CA SER A 110 22.72 8.38 -5.20
C SER A 110 23.26 8.77 -6.57
N LEU A 111 22.64 9.75 -7.24
CA LEU A 111 23.05 10.25 -8.55
C LEU A 111 23.97 11.48 -8.46
N THR A 112 24.02 12.17 -7.31
CA THR A 112 24.87 13.34 -7.07
C THR A 112 26.12 12.96 -6.27
N VAL A 113 27.29 13.49 -6.66
CA VAL A 113 28.59 13.22 -6.00
C VAL A 113 28.66 13.86 -4.59
N GLU A 114 27.79 14.82 -4.28
CA GLU A 114 27.69 15.40 -2.94
C GLU A 114 26.69 14.63 -2.08
N GLN A 115 27.22 13.78 -1.19
CA GLN A 115 26.47 13.20 -0.08
C GLN A 115 26.24 14.25 1.01
N ASP A 116 25.52 15.34 0.69
CA ASP A 116 25.36 16.43 1.64
C ASP A 116 24.29 16.08 2.70
N ARG A 117 24.79 16.05 3.93
CA ARG A 117 24.22 15.52 5.18
C ARG A 117 23.11 16.40 5.74
N VAL A 118 21.90 16.36 5.19
CA VAL A 118 20.86 17.29 5.69
C VAL A 118 19.77 16.65 6.55
N TRP A 119 19.57 15.33 6.54
CA TRP A 119 18.46 14.75 7.32
C TRP A 119 18.87 13.49 8.09
N GLY A 120 19.17 13.67 9.39
CA GLY A 120 19.34 12.56 10.35
C GLY A 120 18.07 11.72 10.56
N TRP A 121 16.97 12.07 9.90
CA TRP A 121 15.73 11.30 9.80
C TRP A 121 15.41 11.04 8.34
N ARG A 122 15.35 9.77 7.92
CA ARG A 122 14.81 9.44 6.58
C ARG A 122 13.31 9.78 6.57
N PRO A 123 12.79 10.43 5.51
CA PRO A 123 11.36 10.72 5.42
C PRO A 123 10.46 9.44 5.43
N ASP A 124 11.09 8.28 5.26
CA ASP A 124 10.52 6.92 5.37
C ASP A 124 9.79 6.65 6.69
N LEU A 125 10.22 7.31 7.78
CA LEU A 125 9.60 7.17 9.10
C LEU A 125 8.23 7.87 9.16
N PHE A 126 8.05 8.99 8.46
CA PHE A 126 6.74 9.64 8.35
C PHE A 126 5.78 8.83 7.46
N GLY A 127 6.28 8.27 6.35
CA GLY A 127 5.53 7.37 5.49
C GLY A 127 5.00 6.15 6.26
N SER A 128 5.88 5.48 7.00
CA SER A 128 5.54 4.29 7.80
C SER A 128 4.57 4.62 8.95
N THR A 129 4.73 5.77 9.60
CA THR A 129 3.79 6.25 10.64
C THR A 129 2.40 6.49 10.05
N ALA A 130 2.31 7.12 8.88
CA ALA A 130 1.04 7.33 8.19
C ALA A 130 0.36 6.00 7.84
N PHE A 131 1.11 5.02 7.32
CA PHE A 131 0.59 3.67 7.03
C PHE A 131 0.08 2.95 8.29
N LEU A 132 0.75 3.11 9.43
CA LEU A 132 0.35 2.52 10.70
C LEU A 132 -0.95 3.16 11.23
N VAL A 133 -1.06 4.49 11.16
CA VAL A 133 -2.29 5.21 11.50
C VAL A 133 -3.43 4.81 10.56
N ALA A 134 -3.18 4.78 9.26
CA ALA A 134 -4.16 4.36 8.26
C ALA A 134 -4.64 2.93 8.50
N SER A 135 -3.73 2.01 8.83
CA SER A 135 -4.06 0.62 9.18
C SER A 135 -4.87 0.52 10.48
N GLY A 136 -4.59 1.36 11.49
CA GLY A 136 -5.37 1.41 12.73
C GLY A 136 -6.82 1.79 12.46
N LEU A 137 -7.03 2.87 11.70
CA LEU A 137 -8.36 3.29 11.26
C LEU A 137 -9.03 2.22 10.39
N ALA A 138 -8.25 1.52 9.57
CA ALA A 138 -8.74 0.44 8.73
C ALA A 138 -9.31 -0.74 9.52
N VAL A 139 -8.62 -1.16 10.58
CA VAL A 139 -9.07 -2.22 11.48
C VAL A 139 -10.37 -1.82 12.18
N VAL A 140 -10.46 -0.58 12.68
CA VAL A 140 -11.70 -0.06 13.30
C VAL A 140 -12.85 -0.03 12.30
N ALA A 141 -12.60 0.32 11.04
CA ALA A 141 -13.64 0.32 10.02
C ALA A 141 -14.16 -1.10 9.70
N THR A 142 -13.43 -2.18 10.01
CA THR A 142 -13.90 -3.55 9.76
C THR A 142 -14.88 -4.09 10.80
N THR A 143 -15.07 -3.41 11.93
CA THR A 143 -15.95 -3.87 13.03
C THR A 143 -17.43 -3.91 12.63
N GLU A 144 -17.85 -3.11 11.64
CA GLU A 144 -19.21 -3.18 11.05
C GLU A 144 -19.14 -3.21 9.52
N THR A 145 -18.57 -4.30 8.97
CA THR A 145 -18.27 -4.42 7.53
C THR A 145 -19.50 -4.20 6.63
N ASP A 146 -20.69 -4.55 7.09
CA ASP A 146 -21.96 -4.39 6.35
C ASP A 146 -22.39 -2.93 6.16
N LYS A 147 -21.83 -2.00 6.94
CA LYS A 147 -22.12 -0.55 6.84
C LYS A 147 -21.11 0.21 5.97
N LEU A 148 -20.10 -0.45 5.39
CA LEU A 148 -19.20 0.19 4.43
C LEU A 148 -19.87 0.43 3.08
N TRP A 149 -19.39 1.45 2.37
CA TRP A 149 -19.78 1.73 0.98
C TRP A 149 -19.49 0.55 0.03
N ASP A 150 -18.38 -0.17 0.25
CA ASP A 150 -18.05 -1.43 -0.45
C ASP A 150 -17.56 -2.48 0.58
N PRO A 151 -18.46 -3.37 1.05
CA PRO A 151 -18.13 -4.43 2.01
C PRO A 151 -17.05 -5.41 1.52
N HIS A 152 -16.83 -5.51 0.20
CA HIS A 152 -15.84 -6.43 -0.38
C HIS A 152 -14.49 -5.76 -0.63
N ALA A 153 -14.43 -4.42 -0.66
CA ALA A 153 -13.18 -3.66 -0.72
C ALA A 153 -12.29 -3.94 0.49
N ARG A 154 -12.90 -4.25 1.64
CA ARG A 154 -12.21 -4.38 2.92
C ARG A 154 -12.55 -5.68 3.61
N ASN A 155 -11.83 -6.74 3.24
CA ASN A 155 -11.91 -7.99 3.97
C ASN A 155 -10.97 -7.95 5.20
N TRP A 156 -11.37 -8.65 6.27
CA TRP A 156 -10.61 -8.73 7.53
C TRP A 156 -9.15 -9.16 7.32
N ARG A 157 -8.91 -10.14 6.44
CA ARG A 157 -7.56 -10.70 6.18
C ARG A 157 -6.62 -9.67 5.56
N SER A 158 -7.04 -9.01 4.48
CA SER A 158 -6.30 -7.93 3.81
C SER A 158 -6.05 -6.76 4.75
N THR A 159 -7.00 -6.46 5.64
CA THR A 159 -6.84 -5.36 6.61
C THR A 159 -5.75 -5.67 7.64
N TRP A 160 -5.74 -6.88 8.22
CA TRP A 160 -4.68 -7.29 9.13
C TRP A 160 -3.33 -7.48 8.43
N LEU A 161 -3.31 -7.96 7.19
CA LEU A 161 -2.07 -8.02 6.42
C LEU A 161 -1.50 -6.63 6.15
N ASN A 162 -2.32 -5.62 5.84
CA ASN A 162 -1.87 -4.24 5.74
C ASN A 162 -1.36 -3.70 7.09
N MET A 163 -2.01 -4.06 8.21
CA MET A 163 -1.52 -3.69 9.54
C MET A 163 -0.14 -4.30 9.83
N ILE A 164 0.02 -5.62 9.66
CA ILE A 164 1.29 -6.32 9.89
C ILE A 164 2.37 -5.74 8.97
N GLY A 165 2.03 -5.49 7.70
CA GLY A 165 2.96 -4.90 6.75
C GLY A 165 3.40 -3.49 7.14
N SER A 166 2.48 -2.66 7.64
CA SER A 166 2.76 -1.30 8.11
C SER A 166 3.65 -1.31 9.36
N VAL A 167 3.43 -2.25 10.29
CA VAL A 167 4.30 -2.44 11.45
C VAL A 167 5.71 -2.87 11.01
N ALA A 168 5.82 -3.82 10.08
CA ALA A 168 7.10 -4.27 9.55
C ALA A 168 7.89 -3.15 8.85
N PHE A 169 7.21 -2.31 8.06
CA PHE A 169 7.81 -1.10 7.48
C PHE A 169 8.23 -0.08 8.55
N GLY A 170 7.42 0.11 9.60
CA GLY A 170 7.79 0.95 10.74
C GLY A 170 9.06 0.45 11.45
N VAL A 171 9.19 -0.86 11.66
CA VAL A 171 10.40 -1.47 12.22
C VAL A 171 11.60 -1.27 11.29
N SER A 172 11.40 -1.42 9.98
CA SER A 172 12.43 -1.16 8.98
C SER A 172 12.95 0.28 9.05
N ALA A 173 12.05 1.26 9.12
CA ALA A 173 12.41 2.68 9.21
C ALA A 173 13.26 2.98 10.46
N VAL A 174 12.99 2.31 11.59
CA VAL A 174 13.82 2.42 12.81
C VAL A 174 15.19 1.74 12.63
N GLY A 175 15.25 0.61 11.94
CA GLY A 175 16.51 -0.08 11.60
C GLY A 175 17.38 0.73 10.64
N ALA A 176 16.74 1.48 9.73
CA ALA A 176 17.38 2.34 8.75
C ALA A 176 17.85 3.70 9.31
N TYR A 177 17.77 3.90 10.63
CA TYR A 177 18.27 5.10 11.28
C TYR A 177 19.78 5.25 11.06
N ILE A 178 20.24 6.40 10.57
CA ILE A 178 21.67 6.65 10.35
C ILE A 178 22.30 7.06 11.68
N VAL A 179 23.38 6.39 12.08
CA VAL A 179 24.12 6.76 13.29
C VAL A 179 24.83 8.11 13.04
N PRO A 180 24.60 9.14 13.88
CA PRO A 180 25.20 10.45 13.67
C PRO A 180 26.72 10.37 13.60
N GLY A 181 27.29 10.88 12.50
CA GLY A 181 28.74 10.98 12.29
C GLY A 181 29.42 9.77 11.65
N THR A 182 28.72 8.67 11.34
CA THR A 182 29.34 7.45 10.79
C THR A 182 28.80 7.02 9.42
N ASP A 183 27.85 7.76 8.83
CA ASP A 183 27.17 7.47 7.54
C ASP A 183 26.65 6.02 7.41
N ALA A 184 26.57 5.30 8.53
CA ALA A 184 26.20 3.90 8.62
C ALA A 184 24.77 3.75 9.16
N LEU A 185 24.03 2.81 8.57
CA LEU A 185 22.74 2.40 9.10
C LEU A 185 22.93 1.71 10.46
N LYS A 186 22.06 2.02 11.41
CA LYS A 186 22.06 1.43 12.76
C LYS A 186 21.90 -0.08 12.70
N ASN A 187 20.98 -0.57 11.87
CA ASN A 187 20.84 -1.99 11.60
C ASN A 187 20.30 -2.24 10.18
N PRO A 188 21.19 -2.38 9.17
CA PRO A 188 20.78 -2.61 7.79
C PRO A 188 19.98 -3.91 7.62
N THR A 189 20.32 -4.97 8.35
CA THR A 189 19.59 -6.25 8.29
C THR A 189 18.14 -6.12 8.73
N ILE A 190 17.87 -5.33 9.80
CA ILE A 190 16.50 -5.08 10.26
C ILE A 190 15.73 -4.21 9.26
N ALA A 191 16.40 -3.25 8.62
CA ALA A 191 15.80 -2.44 7.57
C ALA A 191 15.34 -3.31 6.39
N ASP A 192 16.26 -4.09 5.81
CA ASP A 192 15.96 -4.93 4.65
C ASP A 192 14.88 -5.97 4.96
N LEU A 193 14.98 -6.64 6.12
CA LEU A 193 14.02 -7.66 6.53
C LEU A 193 12.63 -7.06 6.78
N GLY A 194 12.55 -5.91 7.45
CA GLY A 194 11.27 -5.24 7.72
C GLY A 194 10.60 -4.78 6.43
N THR A 195 11.35 -4.23 5.49
CA THR A 195 10.86 -3.84 4.16
C THR A 195 10.38 -5.05 3.37
N PHE A 196 11.14 -6.15 3.37
CA PHE A 196 10.76 -7.38 2.67
C PHE A 196 9.48 -8.00 3.23
N VAL A 197 9.39 -8.15 4.56
CA VAL A 197 8.20 -8.69 5.23
C VAL A 197 7.00 -7.78 4.96
N GLY A 198 7.18 -6.47 5.06
CA GLY A 198 6.16 -5.47 4.74
C GLY A 198 5.63 -5.61 3.33
N ALA A 199 6.55 -5.70 2.35
CA ALA A 199 6.24 -5.88 0.95
C ALA A 199 5.45 -7.17 0.67
N VAL A 200 5.84 -8.30 1.28
CA VAL A 200 5.11 -9.57 1.15
C VAL A 200 3.70 -9.45 1.74
N CYS A 201 3.55 -8.83 2.91
CA CYS A 201 2.24 -8.62 3.52
C CYS A 201 1.32 -7.78 2.64
N PHE A 202 1.82 -6.66 2.09
CA PHE A 202 1.05 -5.80 1.18
C PHE A 202 0.72 -6.51 -0.13
N LEU A 203 1.64 -7.30 -0.69
CA LEU A 203 1.40 -8.09 -1.89
C LEU A 203 0.26 -9.08 -1.68
N VAL A 204 0.30 -9.87 -0.60
CA VAL A 204 -0.76 -10.83 -0.28
C VAL A 204 -2.08 -10.10 -0.02
N ALA A 205 -2.05 -8.96 0.69
CA ALA A 205 -3.25 -8.17 0.94
C ALA A 205 -3.90 -7.68 -0.35
N ALA A 206 -3.10 -7.20 -1.30
CA ALA A 206 -3.53 -6.69 -2.60
C ALA A 206 -4.10 -7.81 -3.50
N LEU A 207 -3.47 -8.98 -3.50
CA LEU A 207 -3.96 -10.17 -4.23
C LEU A 207 -5.30 -10.69 -3.67
N LEU A 208 -5.56 -10.48 -2.39
CA LEU A 208 -6.81 -10.87 -1.73
C LEU A 208 -7.95 -9.86 -1.92
N MET A 209 -7.70 -8.66 -2.48
CA MET A 209 -8.74 -7.68 -2.77
C MET A 209 -9.68 -8.20 -3.87
N ARG A 210 -10.98 -8.27 -3.56
CA ARG A 210 -11.99 -8.80 -4.49
C ARG A 210 -12.58 -7.69 -5.36
N PRO A 211 -12.96 -7.98 -6.62
CA PRO A 211 -13.68 -7.02 -7.46
C PRO A 211 -14.98 -6.54 -6.80
N PRO A 212 -15.40 -5.28 -7.03
CA PRO A 212 -16.70 -4.81 -6.57
C PRO A 212 -17.83 -5.64 -7.20
N HIS A 213 -18.89 -5.93 -6.45
CA HIS A 213 -20.04 -6.66 -6.99
C HIS A 213 -20.80 -5.74 -7.98
N PRO A 214 -21.27 -6.24 -9.15
CA PRO A 214 -21.99 -5.42 -10.16
C PRO A 214 -23.28 -4.72 -9.70
N ARG A 215 -23.71 -4.92 -8.44
CA ARG A 215 -24.96 -4.37 -7.91
C ARG A 215 -24.81 -3.00 -7.25
N TYR A 216 -23.61 -2.46 -7.14
CA TYR A 216 -23.45 -1.07 -6.66
C TYR A 216 -23.75 -0.08 -7.79
N SER A 217 -25.04 0.18 -7.99
CA SER A 217 -25.47 1.34 -8.79
C SER A 217 -25.36 2.60 -7.95
N PRO A 218 -24.79 3.71 -8.46
CA PRO A 218 -24.72 5.00 -7.78
C PRO A 218 -26.07 5.52 -7.24
N ASN A 219 -27.18 5.00 -7.77
CA ASN A 219 -28.55 5.34 -7.34
C ASN A 219 -28.97 4.74 -5.99
N GLN A 220 -28.27 3.76 -5.42
CA GLN A 220 -28.64 3.19 -4.10
C GLN A 220 -28.28 4.09 -2.92
N ALA A 221 -27.35 5.04 -3.10
CA ALA A 221 -27.10 6.08 -2.11
C ALA A 221 -28.30 7.02 -1.93
N ARG A 222 -29.21 7.09 -2.92
CA ARG A 222 -30.39 7.96 -2.90
C ARG A 222 -31.65 7.30 -2.32
N THR A 223 -31.62 6.00 -2.02
CA THR A 223 -32.80 5.25 -1.55
C THR A 223 -32.72 4.85 -0.07
N ARG A 224 -31.75 5.37 0.67
CA ARG A 224 -31.73 5.31 2.14
C ARG A 224 -32.12 6.68 2.69
N SER A 225 -33.39 7.06 2.47
CA SER A 225 -34.08 8.16 3.15
C SER A 225 -35.21 7.58 3.97
#